data_AF-A0AA49Q0X1-F1
#
_entry.id   AF-A0AA49Q0X1-F1
#
_cell.length_a   1.000
_cell.length_b   1.000
_cell.length_c   1.000
_cell.angle_alpha   90.00
_cell.angle_beta   90.00
_cell.angle_gamma   90.00
#
_symmetry.space_group_name_H-M   'P 1'
#
loop_
_entity.id
_entity.type
_entity.pdbx_description
1 polymer ?
#
loop_
_entity_poly.entity_id
_entity_poly.type
_entity_poly.pdbx_seq_one_letter_code
_entity_poly.pdbx_strand_id
1 'polypeptide(L)'
;MRKSLVFNRNLKSPEDLAKFTALSPDQQQEFIDLLLDPATYNTINNENKNVSRSTKYTTNLPNSSPMLSSSTDWDAWGTQTVSIFGISILEYRIEVGYRVSNGTVTQILYNDAYVVRNLNPMVQTDTISSSAYISGNKAIARGVFYYKLGPINDMSVQIGNIYGELIGYPNGDTSISYWRD
;
A
#
# COMPACT_ATOMS: atom_id res chain seq x y z
N MET A 1 -32.43 3.48 -0.17
CA MET A 1 -31.31 3.16 0.75
C MET A 1 -30.81 1.75 0.45
N ARG A 2 -29.68 1.61 -0.25
CA ARG A 2 -29.00 0.31 -0.39
C ARG A 2 -27.74 0.35 0.47
N LYS A 3 -27.75 -0.40 1.57
CA LYS A 3 -26.54 -0.76 2.31
C LYS A 3 -25.74 -1.69 1.39
N SER A 4 -24.70 -1.18 0.74
CA SER A 4 -23.72 -2.04 0.09
C SER A 4 -22.93 -2.72 1.19
N LEU A 5 -23.01 -4.05 1.23
CA LEU A 5 -22.21 -4.89 2.10
C LEU A 5 -20.73 -4.56 1.83
N VAL A 6 -20.05 -4.04 2.85
CA VAL A 6 -18.59 -4.07 2.92
C VAL A 6 -18.19 -5.53 3.00
N PHE A 7 -17.89 -6.12 1.84
CA PHE A 7 -17.33 -7.46 1.77
C PHE A 7 -15.97 -7.42 2.44
N ASN A 8 -15.93 -7.98 3.64
CA ASN A 8 -14.75 -8.16 4.47
C ASN A 8 -13.73 -9.02 3.68
N ARG A 9 -12.79 -8.39 2.96
CA ARG A 9 -11.72 -9.06 2.18
C ARG A 9 -10.61 -9.66 3.07
N ASN A 10 -10.94 -10.08 4.28
CA ASN A 10 -10.02 -10.72 5.23
C ASN A 10 -9.95 -12.25 5.09
N LEU A 11 -10.34 -12.81 3.93
CA LEU A 11 -10.22 -14.24 3.66
C LEU A 11 -9.00 -14.49 2.77
N LYS A 12 -7.92 -14.95 3.42
CA LYS A 12 -6.80 -15.75 2.91
C LYS A 12 -6.89 -16.00 1.40
N SER A 13 -6.04 -15.35 0.59
CA SER A 13 -5.99 -15.71 -0.83
C SER A 13 -5.59 -17.20 -0.91
N PRO A 14 -6.31 -18.05 -1.66
CA PRO A 14 -5.95 -19.46 -1.82
C PRO A 14 -4.50 -19.66 -2.28
N GLU A 15 -3.95 -18.67 -2.99
CA GLU A 15 -2.56 -18.62 -3.43
C GLU A 15 -1.58 -18.47 -2.26
N ASP A 16 -1.84 -17.59 -1.31
CA ASP A 16 -0.97 -17.40 -0.13
C ASP A 16 -0.98 -18.64 0.76
N LEU A 17 -2.13 -19.32 0.89
CA LEU A 17 -2.22 -20.60 1.58
C LEU A 17 -1.44 -21.69 0.84
N ALA A 18 -1.59 -21.78 -0.49
CA ALA A 18 -0.85 -22.75 -1.30
C ALA A 18 0.67 -22.56 -1.16
N LYS A 19 1.15 -21.30 -1.22
CA LYS A 19 2.56 -20.96 -0.99
C LYS A 19 3.03 -21.40 0.39
N PHE A 20 2.25 -21.14 1.44
CA PHE A 20 2.60 -21.57 2.81
C PHE A 20 2.65 -23.10 2.94
N THR A 21 1.66 -23.80 2.39
CA THR A 21 1.62 -25.27 2.43
C THR A 21 2.73 -25.94 1.61
N ALA A 22 3.29 -25.22 0.63
CA ALA A 22 4.41 -25.69 -0.18
C ALA A 22 5.77 -25.52 0.53
N LEU A 23 5.84 -24.77 1.63
CA LEU A 23 7.03 -24.67 2.48
C LEU A 23 7.26 -25.98 3.24
N SER A 24 8.53 -26.32 3.48
CA SER A 24 8.88 -27.41 4.39
C SER A 24 8.43 -27.12 5.84
N PRO A 25 8.27 -28.13 6.72
CA PRO A 25 7.87 -27.90 8.11
C PRO A 25 8.74 -26.88 8.85
N ASP A 26 10.07 -26.94 8.64
CA ASP A 26 11.01 -26.00 9.27
C ASP A 26 10.81 -24.56 8.75
N GLN A 27 10.55 -24.40 7.45
CA GLN A 27 10.25 -23.10 6.85
C GLN A 27 8.87 -22.56 7.26
N GLN A 28 7.90 -23.43 7.51
CA GLN A 28 6.61 -23.04 8.04
C GLN A 28 6.77 -22.48 9.46
N GLN A 29 7.57 -23.14 10.30
CA GLN A 29 7.88 -22.64 11.63
C GLN A 29 8.63 -21.30 11.56
N GLU A 30 9.67 -21.20 10.74
CA GLU A 30 10.41 -19.94 10.54
C GLU A 30 9.50 -18.82 10.03
N PHE A 31 8.57 -19.12 9.12
CA PHE A 31 7.57 -18.15 8.66
C PHE A 31 6.73 -17.62 9.82
N ILE A 32 6.24 -18.50 10.71
CA ILE A 32 5.45 -18.10 11.87
C ILE A 32 6.29 -17.27 12.85
N ASP A 33 7.53 -17.69 13.11
CA ASP A 33 8.44 -16.98 14.01
C ASP A 33 8.71 -15.56 13.49
N LEU A 34 9.00 -15.41 12.18
CA LEU A 34 9.19 -14.11 11.55
C LEU A 34 7.90 -13.28 11.49
N LEU A 35 6.74 -13.92 11.30
CA LEU A 35 5.46 -13.24 11.27
C LEU A 35 5.17 -12.58 12.64
N LEU A 36 5.47 -13.29 13.72
CA LEU A 36 5.21 -12.88 15.09
C LEU A 36 6.31 -11.99 15.68
N ASP A 37 7.54 -12.00 15.14
CA ASP A 37 8.63 -11.17 15.61
C ASP A 37 8.44 -9.69 15.18
N PRO A 38 8.26 -8.75 16.13
CA PRO A 38 8.18 -7.33 15.81
C PRO A 38 9.42 -6.77 15.11
N ALA A 39 10.60 -7.33 15.37
CA ALA A 39 11.86 -6.90 14.78
C ALA A 39 11.88 -7.12 13.26
N THR A 40 11.16 -8.13 12.76
CA THR A 40 10.98 -8.40 11.32
C THR A 40 10.57 -7.16 10.54
N TYR A 41 9.84 -6.26 11.20
CA TYR A 41 9.22 -5.13 10.58
C TYR A 41 9.87 -3.80 10.89
N ASN A 42 10.75 -3.73 11.88
CA ASN A 42 11.29 -2.46 12.38
C ASN A 42 12.50 -1.96 11.60
N THR A 43 13.09 -2.78 10.72
CA THR A 43 14.32 -2.40 10.02
C THR A 43 14.10 -2.17 8.52
N ILE A 44 14.75 -1.10 8.03
CA ILE A 44 15.00 -0.86 6.60
C ILE A 44 16.03 -1.90 6.08
N ASN A 45 16.87 -2.42 6.97
CA ASN A 45 17.88 -3.44 6.72
C ASN A 45 17.57 -4.71 7.52
N ASN A 46 16.50 -5.42 7.17
CA ASN A 46 16.32 -6.76 7.72
C ASN A 46 17.27 -7.71 6.98
N GLU A 47 18.29 -8.23 7.66
CA GLU A 47 19.28 -9.15 7.07
C GLU A 47 18.69 -10.53 6.77
N ASN A 48 17.45 -10.80 7.20
CA ASN A 48 16.79 -12.06 6.90
C ASN A 48 16.41 -12.10 5.40
N LYS A 49 17.11 -12.95 4.64
CA LYS A 49 16.89 -13.22 3.21
C LYS A 49 15.45 -13.64 2.85
N ASN A 50 14.69 -14.14 3.81
CA ASN A 50 13.32 -14.61 3.61
C ASN A 50 12.30 -13.46 3.77
N VAL A 51 12.72 -12.30 4.27
CA VAL A 51 11.89 -11.10 4.41
C VAL A 51 12.26 -10.11 3.30
N SER A 52 11.28 -9.66 2.54
CA SER A 52 11.49 -8.67 1.49
C SER A 52 10.49 -7.52 1.57
N ARG A 53 10.95 -6.34 1.14
CA ARG A 53 10.11 -5.16 0.94
C ARG A 53 10.15 -4.80 -0.52
N SER A 54 9.00 -4.60 -1.12
CA SER A 54 8.91 -4.17 -2.51
C SER A 54 7.94 -3.02 -2.65
N THR A 55 8.21 -2.19 -3.64
CA THR A 55 7.34 -1.10 -4.02
C THR A 55 6.91 -1.33 -5.46
N LYS A 56 5.61 -1.21 -5.72
CA LYS A 56 5.03 -1.29 -7.06
C LYS A 56 4.24 -0.03 -7.31
N TYR A 57 4.24 0.44 -8.54
CA TYR A 57 3.42 1.59 -8.94
C TYR A 57 3.11 1.49 -10.41
N THR A 58 1.98 2.07 -10.78
CA THR A 58 1.57 2.16 -12.18
C THR A 58 0.56 3.29 -12.34
N THR A 59 0.35 3.63 -13.60
CA THR A 59 -0.63 4.60 -14.05
C THR A 59 -1.52 3.93 -15.08
N ASN A 60 -2.82 4.13 -14.95
CA ASN A 60 -3.83 3.65 -15.87
C ASN A 60 -4.55 4.85 -16.49
N LEU A 61 -4.93 4.72 -17.75
CA LEU A 61 -5.90 5.60 -18.39
C LEU A 61 -7.30 5.12 -17.98
N PRO A 62 -8.11 5.90 -17.25
CA PRO A 62 -9.51 5.59 -17.05
C PRO A 62 -10.23 5.81 -18.38
N ASN A 63 -10.61 4.71 -19.06
CA ASN A 63 -11.49 4.66 -20.23
C ASN A 63 -11.55 5.94 -21.08
N SER A 64 -10.53 6.16 -21.92
CA SER A 64 -10.52 7.24 -22.89
C SER A 64 -11.63 7.03 -23.94
N SER A 65 -12.71 7.81 -23.87
CA SER A 65 -13.66 7.88 -24.98
C SER A 65 -12.98 8.62 -26.14
N PRO A 66 -12.93 8.07 -27.37
CA PRO A 66 -12.07 8.56 -28.46
C PRO A 66 -12.52 9.89 -29.10
N MET A 67 -13.43 10.64 -28.48
CA MET A 67 -13.85 11.94 -29.01
C MET A 67 -13.01 13.07 -28.40
N LEU A 68 -11.97 13.51 -29.13
CA LEU A 68 -11.36 14.85 -29.13
C LEU A 68 -11.39 15.63 -27.80
N SER A 69 -11.10 14.97 -26.68
CA SER A 69 -11.01 15.66 -25.40
C SER A 69 -9.64 16.34 -25.35
N SER A 70 -9.62 17.66 -25.16
CA SER A 70 -8.41 18.45 -24.85
C SER A 70 -7.81 18.11 -23.47
N SER A 71 -8.38 17.10 -22.82
CA SER A 71 -8.06 16.68 -21.46
C SER A 71 -8.00 15.15 -21.34
N THR A 72 -7.03 14.67 -20.58
CA THR A 72 -6.83 13.25 -20.24
C THR A 72 -6.93 13.08 -18.74
N ASP A 73 -7.73 12.13 -18.30
CA ASP A 73 -7.76 11.72 -16.89
C ASP A 73 -6.77 10.58 -16.71
N TRP A 74 -6.09 10.55 -15.57
CA TRP A 74 -5.11 9.54 -15.18
C TRP A 74 -5.46 9.00 -13.81
N ASP A 75 -5.20 7.72 -13.63
CA ASP A 75 -5.31 7.01 -12.36
C ASP A 75 -3.92 6.46 -12.01
N ALA A 76 -3.27 7.05 -11.01
CA ALA A 76 -1.99 6.59 -10.50
C ALA A 76 -2.21 5.87 -9.18
N TRP A 77 -1.52 4.75 -8.98
CA TRP A 77 -1.46 4.09 -7.68
C TRP A 77 -0.10 3.48 -7.44
N GLY A 78 0.23 3.29 -6.16
CA GLY A 78 1.40 2.53 -5.77
C GLY A 78 1.24 1.89 -4.40
N THR A 79 2.01 0.82 -4.20
CA THR A 79 1.98 0.00 -2.99
C THR A 79 3.35 -0.16 -2.38
N GLN A 80 3.39 -0.35 -1.07
CA GLN A 80 4.53 -0.91 -0.36
C GLN A 80 4.10 -2.23 0.27
N THR A 81 4.79 -3.31 -0.10
CA THR A 81 4.49 -4.67 0.34
C THR A 81 5.64 -5.23 1.14
N VAL A 82 5.34 -5.80 2.30
CA VAL A 82 6.23 -6.67 3.07
C VAL A 82 5.84 -8.12 2.82
N SER A 83 6.82 -8.95 2.50
CA SER A 83 6.64 -10.37 2.24
C SER A 83 7.58 -11.23 3.06
N ILE A 84 7.12 -12.40 3.49
CA ILE A 84 7.94 -13.46 4.11
C ILE A 84 7.81 -14.70 3.21
N PHE A 85 8.92 -15.29 2.78
CA PHE A 85 8.94 -16.40 1.82
C PHE A 85 8.09 -16.15 0.55
N GLY A 86 8.03 -14.90 0.09
CA GLY A 86 7.23 -14.51 -1.09
C GLY A 86 5.70 -14.46 -0.87
N ILE A 87 5.25 -14.61 0.38
CA ILE A 87 3.86 -14.43 0.80
C ILE A 87 3.70 -12.99 1.27
N SER A 88 2.79 -12.24 0.67
CA SER A 88 2.55 -10.83 1.03
C SER A 88 1.73 -10.75 2.30
N ILE A 89 2.35 -10.24 3.37
CA ILE A 89 1.77 -10.21 4.72
C ILE A 89 1.23 -8.83 5.10
N LEU A 90 1.82 -7.76 4.60
CA LEU A 90 1.39 -6.39 4.88
C LEU A 90 1.54 -5.56 3.62
N GLU A 91 0.51 -4.80 3.26
CA GLU A 91 0.52 -3.99 2.06
C GLU A 91 -0.25 -2.70 2.27
N TYR A 92 0.43 -1.58 2.00
CA TYR A 92 -0.15 -0.25 1.95
C TYR A 92 -0.37 0.15 0.50
N ARG A 93 -1.44 0.92 0.25
CA ARG A 93 -1.72 1.50 -1.06
C ARG A 93 -2.06 2.98 -0.95
N ILE A 94 -1.54 3.75 -1.90
CA ILE A 94 -1.92 5.15 -2.15
C ILE A 94 -2.34 5.24 -3.60
N GLU A 95 -3.42 5.98 -3.86
CA GLU A 95 -3.91 6.23 -5.21
C GLU A 95 -4.41 7.67 -5.38
N VAL A 96 -4.30 8.16 -6.61
CA VAL A 96 -4.72 9.50 -7.01
C VAL A 96 -5.25 9.49 -8.44
N GLY A 97 -6.46 10.00 -8.61
CA GLY A 97 -7.00 10.36 -9.91
C GLY A 97 -6.73 11.83 -10.18
N TYR A 98 -6.23 12.15 -11.37
CA TYR A 98 -5.95 13.54 -11.76
C TYR A 98 -6.21 13.79 -13.24
N ARG A 99 -6.48 15.05 -13.57
CA ARG A 99 -6.78 15.51 -14.93
C ARG A 99 -5.63 16.33 -15.47
N VAL A 100 -5.29 16.09 -16.73
CA VAL A 100 -4.30 16.83 -17.51
C VAL A 100 -4.98 17.48 -18.69
N SER A 101 -4.86 18.80 -18.85
CA SER A 101 -5.33 19.52 -20.03
C SER A 101 -4.18 20.32 -20.62
N ASN A 102 -3.94 20.21 -21.93
CA ASN A 102 -2.83 20.90 -22.62
C ASN A 102 -1.46 20.72 -21.92
N GLY A 103 -1.16 19.50 -21.46
CA GLY A 103 0.10 19.18 -20.77
C GLY A 103 0.21 19.70 -19.33
N THR A 104 -0.87 20.24 -18.78
CA THR A 104 -0.91 20.78 -17.41
C THR A 104 -1.85 19.94 -16.54
N VAL A 105 -1.41 19.54 -15.35
CA VAL A 105 -2.27 18.95 -14.32
C VAL A 105 -3.20 20.03 -13.79
N THR A 106 -4.49 19.92 -14.07
CA THR A 106 -5.49 20.96 -13.79
C THR A 106 -6.37 20.63 -12.58
N GLN A 107 -6.54 19.35 -12.25
CA GLN A 107 -7.48 18.95 -11.20
C GLN A 107 -7.08 17.62 -10.55
N ILE A 108 -7.27 17.52 -9.23
CA ILE A 108 -7.35 16.24 -8.51
C ILE A 108 -8.80 15.77 -8.56
N LEU A 109 -9.02 14.57 -9.08
CA LEU A 109 -10.33 13.95 -9.23
C LEU A 109 -10.70 13.16 -7.97
N TYR A 110 -9.76 12.40 -7.43
CA TYR A 110 -9.90 11.66 -6.18
C TYR A 110 -8.53 11.33 -5.59
N ASN A 111 -8.50 10.96 -4.30
CA ASN A 111 -7.34 10.36 -3.65
C ASN A 111 -7.80 9.35 -2.60
N ASP A 112 -7.02 8.30 -2.41
CA ASP A 112 -7.23 7.35 -1.31
C ASP A 112 -5.90 6.80 -0.79
N ALA A 113 -5.87 6.42 0.48
CA ALA A 113 -4.76 5.72 1.10
C ALA A 113 -5.32 4.70 2.10
N TYR A 114 -4.95 3.43 1.96
CA TYR A 114 -5.52 2.35 2.77
C TYR A 114 -4.60 1.15 2.91
N VAL A 115 -4.85 0.36 3.95
CA VAL A 115 -4.18 -0.92 4.18
C VAL A 115 -4.89 -1.99 3.35
N VAL A 116 -4.21 -2.54 2.35
CA VAL A 116 -4.78 -3.56 1.44
C VAL A 116 -4.89 -4.91 2.15
N ARG A 117 -3.87 -5.27 2.93
CA ARG A 117 -3.83 -6.50 3.72
C ARG A 117 -2.95 -6.31 4.95
N ASN A 118 -3.31 -7.02 6.00
CA ASN A 118 -2.47 -7.20 7.19
C ASN A 118 -2.73 -8.60 7.77
N LEU A 119 -1.83 -9.53 7.48
CA LEU A 119 -1.82 -10.91 8.00
C LEU A 119 -1.02 -11.04 9.29
N ASN A 120 -0.36 -9.96 9.74
CA ASN A 120 0.43 -10.00 10.94
C ASN A 120 -0.45 -9.73 12.17
N PRO A 121 -0.65 -10.72 13.07
CA PRO A 121 -1.46 -10.55 14.27
C PRO A 121 -0.83 -9.60 15.30
N MET A 122 0.49 -9.35 15.21
CA MET A 122 1.26 -8.48 16.09
C MET A 122 1.33 -7.02 15.61
N VAL A 123 0.80 -6.70 14.43
CA VAL A 123 0.81 -5.35 13.89
C VAL A 123 -0.61 -4.84 13.77
N GLN A 124 -0.88 -3.70 14.37
CA GLN A 124 -2.12 -2.95 14.18
C GLN A 124 -1.77 -1.68 13.40
N THR A 125 -2.42 -1.50 12.25
CA THR A 125 -2.14 -0.40 11.34
C THR A 125 -3.39 -0.07 10.56
N ASP A 126 -3.65 1.23 10.38
CA ASP A 126 -4.72 1.76 9.55
C ASP A 126 -4.32 3.19 9.11
N THR A 127 -5.06 3.75 8.17
CA THR A 127 -4.85 5.10 7.67
C THR A 127 -5.20 6.13 8.74
N ILE A 128 -4.23 6.99 9.08
CA ILE A 128 -4.44 8.20 9.87
C ILE A 128 -5.03 9.30 8.99
N SER A 129 -4.42 9.53 7.83
CA SER A 129 -4.81 10.60 6.92
C SER A 129 -4.46 10.29 5.47
N SER A 130 -5.27 10.81 4.56
CA SER A 130 -5.01 10.85 3.13
C SER A 130 -5.23 12.27 2.61
N SER A 131 -4.35 12.76 1.74
CA SER A 131 -4.49 14.08 1.12
C SER A 131 -3.90 14.09 -0.28
N ALA A 132 -4.36 14.99 -1.14
CA ALA A 132 -3.76 15.23 -2.44
C ALA A 132 -3.84 16.72 -2.83
N TYR A 133 -2.86 17.17 -3.61
CA TYR A 133 -2.78 18.54 -4.10
C TYR A 133 -1.95 18.62 -5.39
N ILE A 134 -2.07 19.73 -6.09
CA ILE A 134 -1.29 20.01 -7.31
C ILE A 134 -0.15 20.95 -6.92
N SER A 135 1.09 20.59 -7.29
CA SER A 135 2.25 21.46 -7.14
C SER A 135 3.28 21.18 -8.22
N GLY A 136 3.88 22.23 -8.78
CA GLY A 136 4.91 22.10 -9.82
C GLY A 136 4.46 21.30 -11.05
N ASN A 137 3.18 21.45 -11.45
CA ASN A 137 2.54 20.70 -12.52
C ASN A 137 2.49 19.17 -12.29
N LYS A 138 2.35 18.74 -11.03
CA LYS A 138 2.25 17.33 -10.64
C LYS A 138 1.07 17.13 -9.70
N ALA A 139 0.43 15.97 -9.77
CA ALA A 139 -0.53 15.53 -8.78
C ALA A 139 0.23 14.80 -7.67
N ILE A 140 0.20 15.31 -6.44
CA ILE A 140 0.89 14.72 -5.29
C ILE A 140 -0.17 14.20 -4.33
N ALA A 141 -0.10 12.92 -3.98
CA ALA A 141 -0.94 12.29 -2.97
C ALA A 141 -0.10 11.73 -1.82
N ARG A 142 -0.61 11.89 -0.61
CA ARG A 142 0.06 11.48 0.63
C ARG A 142 -0.86 10.62 1.48
N GLY A 143 -0.32 9.50 1.97
CA GLY A 143 -0.94 8.64 2.96
C GLY A 143 -0.09 8.58 4.23
N VAL A 144 -0.73 8.63 5.40
CA VAL A 144 -0.09 8.41 6.69
C VAL A 144 -0.81 7.25 7.37
N PHE A 145 -0.06 6.26 7.83
CA PHE A 145 -0.57 5.07 8.49
C PHE A 145 0.06 4.95 9.87
N TYR A 146 -0.74 4.70 10.92
CA TYR A 146 -0.14 4.42 12.23
C TYR A 146 0.46 3.02 12.22
N TYR A 147 1.48 2.80 13.03
CA TYR A 147 2.09 1.49 13.20
C TYR A 147 2.20 1.16 14.69
N LYS A 148 1.39 0.20 15.14
CA LYS A 148 1.36 -0.28 16.53
C LYS A 148 1.76 -1.74 16.59
N LEU A 149 2.53 -2.10 17.62
CA LEU A 149 2.86 -3.48 17.95
C LEU A 149 1.95 -3.97 19.08
N GLY A 150 1.39 -5.17 18.94
CA GLY A 150 0.52 -5.81 19.92
C GLY A 150 -0.65 -6.58 19.29
N PRO A 151 -1.46 -7.28 20.10
CA PRO A 151 -1.51 -7.17 21.56
C PRO A 151 -0.41 -7.98 22.27
N ILE A 152 0.32 -7.32 23.18
CA ILE A 152 1.20 -7.97 24.17
C ILE A 152 0.52 -7.75 25.53
N ASN A 153 -0.03 -8.79 26.13
CA ASN A 153 -0.83 -8.72 27.37
C ASN A 153 -1.99 -7.69 27.28
N ASP A 154 -2.82 -7.78 26.23
CA ASP A 154 -3.93 -6.86 25.94
C ASP A 154 -3.56 -5.38 25.71
N MET A 155 -2.26 -5.06 25.67
CA MET A 155 -1.75 -3.72 25.40
C MET A 155 -1.13 -3.64 23.99
N SER A 156 -1.27 -2.48 23.34
CA SER A 156 -0.53 -2.16 22.12
C SER A 156 0.24 -0.85 22.29
N VAL A 157 1.43 -0.80 21.70
CA VAL A 157 2.32 0.37 21.75
C VAL A 157 2.47 0.91 20.32
N GLN A 158 2.15 2.19 20.13
CA GLN A 158 2.46 2.89 18.88
C GLN A 158 3.95 3.13 18.80
N ILE A 159 4.58 2.60 17.77
CA ILE A 159 6.02 2.69 17.59
C ILE A 159 6.42 3.63 16.44
N GLY A 160 5.45 4.13 15.68
CA GLY A 160 5.70 5.16 14.67
C GLY A 160 4.56 5.28 13.67
N ASN A 161 4.83 6.04 12.62
CA ASN A 161 3.96 6.19 11.46
C ASN A 161 4.72 5.75 10.20
N ILE A 162 3.98 5.25 9.22
CA ILE A 162 4.47 5.05 7.86
C ILE A 162 3.86 6.16 7.00
N TYR A 163 4.73 6.82 6.26
CA TYR A 163 4.35 7.84 5.30
C TYR A 163 4.55 7.28 3.91
N GLY A 164 3.64 7.61 3.01
CA GLY A 164 3.85 7.40 1.58
C GLY A 164 3.50 8.64 0.79
N GLU A 165 4.25 8.87 -0.28
CA GLU A 165 4.02 9.95 -1.24
C GLU A 165 4.04 9.38 -2.66
N LEU A 166 2.92 9.57 -3.37
CA LEU A 166 2.73 9.20 -4.77
C LEU A 166 2.67 10.48 -5.62
N ILE A 167 3.40 10.49 -6.72
CA ILE A 167 3.49 11.64 -7.64
C ILE A 167 3.05 11.19 -9.03
N GLY A 168 1.93 11.73 -9.52
CA GLY A 168 1.47 11.61 -10.89
C GLY A 168 1.94 12.77 -11.77
N TYR A 169 2.47 12.43 -12.94
CA TYR A 169 3.01 13.39 -13.91
C TYR A 169 2.05 13.62 -15.08
N PRO A 170 2.13 14.77 -15.77
CA PRO A 170 1.19 15.11 -16.85
C PRO A 170 1.28 14.19 -18.07
N ASN A 171 2.42 13.52 -18.27
CA ASN A 171 2.63 12.54 -19.32
C ASN A 171 2.11 11.14 -18.96
N GLY A 172 1.53 10.97 -17.77
CA GLY A 172 1.09 9.66 -17.27
C GLY A 172 2.18 8.86 -16.57
N ASP A 173 3.40 9.38 -16.38
CA ASP A 173 4.38 8.71 -15.52
C ASP A 173 3.96 8.83 -14.05
N THR A 174 4.49 7.95 -13.20
CA THR A 174 4.29 8.03 -11.75
C THR A 174 5.52 7.57 -10.98
N SER A 175 5.66 8.06 -9.75
CA SER A 175 6.70 7.64 -8.80
C SER A 175 6.13 7.60 -7.40
N ILE A 176 6.62 6.68 -6.57
CA ILE A 176 6.18 6.54 -5.18
C ILE A 176 7.37 6.36 -4.25
N SER A 177 7.24 6.90 -3.04
CA SER A 177 8.19 6.71 -1.96
C SER A 177 7.45 6.40 -0.66
N TYR A 178 8.08 5.63 0.22
CA TYR A 178 7.59 5.34 1.55
C TYR A 178 8.73 5.46 2.56
N TRP A 179 8.45 6.02 3.73
CA TRP A 179 9.41 6.15 4.82
C TRP A 179 8.72 6.03 6.18
N ARG A 180 9.52 5.93 7.23
CA ARG A 180 9.08 5.90 8.63
C ARG A 180 9.73 7.06 9.38
N ASP A 181 9.04 7.49 10.44
CA ASP A 181 9.67 8.27 11.51
C ASP A 181 10.63 7.41 12.35
#